data_AF-A0A1W9MSL6-F1
#
_entry.id   AF-A0A1W9MSL6-F1
#
_cell.length_a   1.000
_cell.length_b   1.000
_cell.length_c   1.000
_cell.angle_alpha   90.00
_cell.angle_beta   90.00
_cell.angle_gamma   90.00
#
_symmetry.space_group_name_H-M   'P 1'
#
loop_
_entity.id
_entity.type
_entity.pdbx_description
1 polymer ?
#
loop_
_entity_poly.entity_id
_entity_poly.type
_entity_poly.pdbx_seq_one_letter_code
_entity_poly.pdbx_strand_id
1 'polypeptide(L)'
;MQNSLRKKKVAIVAGIFVALLACSIVAVASSRTSMNNLRVILLAAVATGWDFREQANSGYLEEGDYRVISTTLYSGTRYKILAAGDETVRDLDILLYDENKRLIDQDQGTDAVPIVEVTPRWTGTFYVAVRMHRGYGYSSVAVCYK
;
A
#
# COMPACT_ATOMS: atom_id res chain seq x y z
N MET A 1 -19.38 -61.06 -41.75
CA MET A 1 -18.44 -61.96 -41.06
C MET A 1 -17.30 -61.11 -40.48
N GLN A 2 -17.19 -61.16 -39.14
CA GLN A 2 -16.07 -60.84 -38.23
C GLN A 2 -14.94 -59.87 -38.69
N ASN A 3 -14.71 -58.74 -38.03
CA ASN A 3 -14.19 -58.50 -36.66
C ASN A 3 -12.68 -58.14 -36.71
N SER A 4 -12.33 -56.90 -36.39
CA SER A 4 -11.04 -56.57 -35.76
C SER A 4 -11.08 -55.13 -35.22
N LEU A 5 -11.43 -55.01 -33.95
CA LEU A 5 -11.23 -53.81 -33.13
C LEU A 5 -9.73 -53.59 -32.93
N ARG A 6 -9.18 -52.46 -33.40
CA ARG A 6 -7.84 -51.99 -33.01
C ARG A 6 -7.94 -50.74 -32.15
N LYS A 7 -7.39 -50.85 -30.94
CA LYS A 7 -7.49 -49.93 -29.80
C LYS A 7 -6.78 -48.59 -30.01
N LYS A 8 -7.44 -47.54 -29.50
CA LYS A 8 -6.95 -46.35 -28.78
C LYS A 8 -5.86 -45.49 -29.44
N LYS A 9 -6.16 -44.20 -29.62
CA LYS A 9 -5.39 -43.06 -29.08
C LYS A 9 -6.35 -41.88 -28.87
N VAL A 10 -6.70 -41.65 -27.61
CA VAL A 10 -7.31 -40.39 -27.15
C VAL A 10 -6.22 -39.33 -27.27
N ALA A 11 -6.38 -38.39 -28.19
CA ALA A 11 -5.54 -37.20 -28.21
C ALA A 11 -6.11 -36.23 -27.16
N ILE A 12 -5.49 -36.22 -25.99
CA ILE A 12 -5.75 -35.26 -24.93
C ILE A 12 -5.39 -33.87 -25.48
N VAL A 13 -6.37 -32.98 -25.52
CA VAL A 13 -6.18 -31.54 -25.73
C VAL A 13 -5.45 -31.00 -24.49
N ALA A 14 -4.11 -31.03 -24.53
CA ALA A 14 -3.25 -30.40 -23.54
C ALA A 14 -2.62 -29.17 -24.19
N GLY A 15 -3.36 -28.08 -24.24
CA GLY A 15 -2.91 -26.85 -24.87
C GLY A 15 -3.48 -25.63 -24.15
N ILE A 16 -2.63 -25.01 -23.33
CA ILE A 16 -2.70 -23.60 -22.92
C ILE A 16 -3.80 -23.26 -21.88
N PHE A 17 -3.50 -23.55 -20.60
CA PHE A 17 -4.15 -22.88 -19.45
C PHE A 17 -3.15 -22.63 -18.29
N VAL A 18 -1.86 -22.39 -18.61
CA VAL A 18 -0.80 -22.24 -17.58
C VAL A 18 -0.29 -20.80 -17.42
N ALA A 19 -0.65 -19.87 -18.31
CA ALA A 19 -0.11 -18.51 -18.28
C ALA A 19 -0.82 -17.52 -17.33
N LEU A 20 -1.99 -17.87 -16.76
CA LEU A 20 -2.82 -16.91 -15.98
C LEU A 20 -2.70 -17.02 -14.45
N LEU A 21 -1.93 -17.95 -13.90
CA LEU A 21 -1.83 -18.15 -12.44
C LEU A 21 -0.62 -17.47 -11.77
N ALA A 22 0.32 -16.91 -12.53
CA ALA A 22 1.50 -16.26 -11.96
C ALA A 22 1.22 -14.82 -11.46
N CYS A 23 0.23 -14.13 -12.05
CA CYS A 23 -0.03 -12.72 -11.76
C CYS A 23 -0.57 -12.49 -10.34
N SER A 24 -1.41 -13.40 -9.83
CA SER A 24 -2.03 -13.25 -8.52
C SER A 24 -1.06 -13.44 -7.36
N ILE A 25 -0.06 -14.33 -7.48
CA ILE A 25 0.85 -14.64 -6.38
C ILE A 25 1.84 -13.49 -6.15
N VAL A 26 2.37 -12.89 -7.22
CA VAL A 26 3.32 -11.76 -7.13
C VAL A 26 2.65 -10.52 -6.55
N ALA A 27 1.44 -10.19 -7.02
CA ALA A 27 0.65 -9.08 -6.49
C ALA A 27 0.30 -9.27 -5.00
N VAL A 28 -0.04 -10.49 -4.58
CA VAL A 28 -0.33 -10.79 -3.17
C VAL A 28 0.93 -10.74 -2.30
N ALA A 29 2.08 -11.23 -2.80
CA ALA A 29 3.34 -11.22 -2.06
C ALA A 29 3.87 -9.80 -1.85
N SER A 30 3.90 -8.98 -2.90
CA SER A 30 4.35 -7.57 -2.85
C SER A 30 3.44 -6.70 -1.96
N SER A 31 2.11 -6.86 -2.05
CA SER A 31 1.18 -6.24 -1.11
C SER A 31 1.45 -6.65 0.34
N ARG A 32 1.81 -7.91 0.59
CA ARG A 32 2.18 -8.39 1.92
C ARG A 32 3.51 -7.80 2.38
N THR A 33 4.49 -7.59 1.51
CA THR A 33 5.75 -6.92 1.87
C THR A 33 5.49 -5.49 2.32
N SER A 34 4.78 -4.67 1.54
CA SER A 34 4.55 -3.26 1.94
C SER A 34 3.84 -3.18 3.30
N MET A 35 2.90 -4.08 3.56
CA MET A 35 2.24 -4.18 4.86
C MET A 35 3.18 -4.64 5.98
N ASN A 36 4.12 -5.55 5.71
CA ASN A 36 5.12 -5.97 6.70
C ASN A 36 6.09 -4.83 7.03
N ASN A 37 6.55 -4.09 6.02
CA ASN A 37 7.38 -2.91 6.20
C ASN A 37 6.65 -1.85 7.05
N LEU A 38 5.37 -1.59 6.75
CA LEU A 38 4.52 -0.72 7.56
C LEU A 38 4.37 -1.23 9.00
N ARG A 39 4.21 -2.54 9.21
CA ARG A 39 4.10 -3.12 10.55
C ARG A 39 5.36 -2.91 11.38
N VAL A 40 6.54 -3.01 10.78
CA VAL A 40 7.81 -2.81 11.50
C VAL A 40 7.89 -1.39 12.07
N ILE A 41 7.62 -0.37 11.25
CA ILE A 41 7.61 1.02 11.71
C ILE A 41 6.44 1.32 12.65
N LEU A 42 5.28 0.70 12.44
CA LEU A 42 4.13 0.82 13.32
C LEU A 42 4.44 0.27 14.72
N LEU A 43 5.11 -0.89 14.81
CA LEU A 43 5.54 -1.46 16.09
C LEU A 43 6.51 -0.53 16.83
N ALA A 44 7.41 0.15 16.11
CA ALA A 44 8.28 1.17 16.70
C ALA A 44 7.49 2.39 17.22
N ALA A 45 6.46 2.83 16.49
CA ALA A 45 5.56 3.88 16.96
C ALA A 45 4.79 3.44 18.22
N VAL A 46 4.23 2.23 18.22
CA VAL A 46 3.52 1.68 19.39
C VAL A 46 4.44 1.54 20.60
N ALA A 47 5.68 1.10 20.41
CA ALA A 47 6.68 1.01 21.48
C ALA A 47 7.01 2.37 22.11
N THR A 48 6.77 3.48 21.41
CA THR A 48 6.96 4.86 21.92
C THR A 48 5.64 5.51 22.41
N GLY A 49 4.59 4.69 22.57
CA GLY A 49 3.31 5.08 23.16
C GLY A 49 2.36 5.79 22.20
N TRP A 50 2.49 5.53 20.89
CA TRP A 50 1.46 5.88 19.92
C TRP A 50 0.41 4.78 19.81
N ASP A 51 -0.84 5.16 19.63
CA ASP A 51 -1.92 4.26 19.21
C ASP A 51 -2.16 4.43 17.70
N PHE A 52 -2.89 3.52 17.06
CA PHE A 52 -3.15 3.57 15.63
C PHE A 52 -4.56 3.15 15.25
N ARG A 53 -5.07 3.71 14.16
CA ARG A 53 -6.36 3.27 13.61
C ARG A 53 -6.17 1.94 12.88
N GLU A 54 -7.08 0.98 13.10
CA GLU A 54 -6.99 -0.37 12.50
C GLU A 54 -6.93 -0.40 10.95
N GLN A 55 -7.21 0.71 10.29
CA GLN A 55 -7.27 0.81 8.82
C GLN A 55 -5.90 1.15 8.23
N ALA A 56 -5.09 0.13 7.96
CA ALA A 56 -3.99 0.25 7.02
C ALA A 56 -4.53 0.15 5.58
N ASN A 57 -4.37 1.21 4.78
CA ASN A 57 -4.79 1.20 3.37
C ASN A 57 -3.62 0.78 2.50
N SER A 58 -3.81 -0.22 1.64
CA SER A 58 -2.80 -0.69 0.69
C SER A 58 -3.25 -0.48 -0.76
N GLY A 59 -2.30 -0.19 -1.65
CA GLY A 59 -2.58 -0.06 -3.08
C GLY A 59 -1.32 -0.06 -3.93
N TYR A 60 -1.44 -0.54 -5.17
CA TYR A 60 -0.39 -0.45 -6.18
C TYR A 60 -0.35 0.96 -6.78
N LEU A 61 0.84 1.49 -7.02
CA LEU A 61 1.12 2.78 -7.63
C LEU A 61 2.25 2.63 -8.66
N GLU A 62 2.09 3.24 -9.83
CA GLU A 62 3.20 3.46 -10.77
C GLU A 62 3.96 4.75 -10.42
N GLU A 63 5.14 4.94 -11.01
CA GLU A 63 5.91 6.18 -10.80
C GLU A 63 5.09 7.41 -11.21
N GLY A 64 5.03 8.40 -10.32
CA GLY A 64 4.22 9.61 -10.50
C GLY A 64 2.78 9.48 -10.01
N ASP A 65 2.25 8.27 -9.83
CA ASP A 65 0.91 8.06 -9.29
C ASP A 65 0.81 8.43 -7.82
N TYR A 66 -0.42 8.68 -7.38
CA TYR A 66 -0.73 8.89 -5.98
C TYR A 66 -2.09 8.29 -5.61
N ARG A 67 -2.22 7.94 -4.34
CA ARG A 67 -3.48 7.56 -3.71
C ARG A 67 -3.83 8.55 -2.61
N VAL A 68 -5.07 8.99 -2.58
CA VAL A 68 -5.59 9.85 -1.51
C VAL A 68 -6.45 9.02 -0.57
N ILE A 69 -6.18 9.12 0.73
CA ILE A 69 -7.09 8.66 1.79
C ILE A 69 -7.58 9.86 2.59
N SER A 70 -8.86 9.87 2.93
CA SER A 70 -9.43 10.87 3.83
C SER A 70 -9.42 10.36 5.27
N THR A 71 -9.10 11.23 6.22
CA THR A 71 -9.08 10.88 7.64
C THR A 71 -9.53 12.09 8.47
N THR A 72 -10.37 11.88 9.48
CA THR A 72 -10.70 12.95 10.42
C THR A 72 -9.57 13.12 11.41
N LEU A 73 -8.99 14.31 11.53
CA LEU A 73 -8.02 14.63 12.59
C LEU A 73 -8.68 15.57 13.60
N TYR A 74 -8.41 15.37 14.88
CA TYR A 74 -8.98 16.15 15.98
C TYR A 74 -8.00 17.24 16.43
N SER A 75 -8.55 18.43 16.72
CA SER A 75 -7.79 19.57 17.21
C SER A 75 -6.98 19.22 18.46
N GLY A 76 -5.69 19.57 18.46
CA GLY A 76 -4.80 19.38 19.61
C GLY A 76 -4.32 17.94 19.85
N THR A 77 -4.83 16.95 19.10
CA THR A 77 -4.31 15.58 19.12
C THR A 77 -3.06 15.49 18.26
N ARG A 78 -2.01 14.80 18.74
CA ARG A 78 -0.82 14.55 17.91
C ARG A 78 -1.09 13.38 17.00
N TYR A 79 -0.73 13.51 15.73
CA TYR A 79 -0.80 12.45 14.75
C TYR A 79 0.56 12.18 14.15
N LYS A 80 0.76 10.91 13.79
CA LYS A 80 1.90 10.44 13.01
C LYS A 80 1.36 9.60 11.86
N ILE A 81 1.62 10.01 10.64
CA ILE A 81 1.18 9.32 9.43
C ILE A 81 2.40 8.60 8.88
N LEU A 82 2.26 7.29 8.69
CA LEU A 82 3.33 6.39 8.28
C LEU A 82 2.94 5.72 6.98
N ALA A 83 3.84 5.66 6.00
CA ALA A 83 3.66 4.79 4.85
C ALA A 83 4.91 3.94 4.62
N ALA A 84 4.74 2.83 3.90
CA ALA A 84 5.83 1.98 3.48
C ALA A 84 5.54 1.35 2.12
N GLY A 85 6.55 1.31 1.25
CA GLY A 85 6.54 0.58 -0.01
C GLY A 85 6.98 -0.88 0.12
N ASP A 86 6.76 -1.67 -0.94
CA ASP A 86 7.40 -2.98 -1.14
C ASP A 86 8.84 -2.86 -1.69
N GLU A 87 9.45 -3.98 -2.10
CA GLU A 87 10.85 -4.01 -2.56
C GLU A 87 11.11 -3.26 -3.88
N THR A 88 10.06 -2.98 -4.65
CA THR A 88 10.14 -2.26 -5.94
C THR A 88 10.00 -0.74 -5.79
N VAL A 89 9.54 -0.28 -4.63
CA VAL A 89 9.41 1.15 -4.30
C VAL A 89 10.76 1.73 -3.92
N ARG A 90 11.15 2.85 -4.53
CA ARG A 90 12.43 3.52 -4.29
C ARG A 90 12.31 4.82 -3.53
N ASP A 91 11.19 5.52 -3.70
CA ASP A 91 10.98 6.86 -3.20
C ASP A 91 9.47 7.11 -3.10
N LEU A 92 8.96 7.26 -1.89
CA LEU A 92 7.55 7.40 -1.57
C LEU A 92 7.35 8.66 -0.73
N ASP A 93 6.47 9.55 -1.18
CA ASP A 93 6.17 10.80 -0.48
C ASP A 93 4.83 10.69 0.28
N ILE A 94 4.69 11.43 1.39
CA ILE A 94 3.40 11.73 1.99
C ILE A 94 3.16 13.24 1.90
N LEU A 95 1.99 13.63 1.42
CA LEU A 95 1.53 15.02 1.45
C LEU A 95 0.19 15.07 2.20
N LEU A 96 0.13 15.87 3.26
CA LEU A 96 -1.06 16.07 4.08
C LEU A 96 -1.74 17.38 3.69
N TYR A 97 -3.00 17.30 3.31
CA TYR A 97 -3.83 18.46 2.99
C TYR A 97 -5.00 18.60 3.96
N ASP A 98 -5.45 19.83 4.18
CA ASP A 98 -6.71 20.12 4.89
C ASP A 98 -7.94 20.02 3.98
N GLU A 99 -9.12 20.26 4.55
CA GLU A 99 -10.40 20.26 3.83
C GLU A 99 -10.48 21.30 2.71
N ASN A 100 -9.64 22.33 2.74
CA ASN A 100 -9.55 23.39 1.74
C ASN A 100 -8.46 23.10 0.69
N LYS A 101 -7.91 21.88 0.67
CA LYS A 101 -6.82 21.44 -0.21
C LYS A 101 -5.53 22.24 -0.03
N ARG A 102 -5.31 22.82 1.15
CA ARG A 102 -4.04 23.47 1.50
C ARG A 102 -3.09 22.43 2.04
N LEU A 103 -1.86 22.44 1.56
CA LEU A 103 -0.80 21.60 2.09
C LEU A 103 -0.49 22.04 3.53
N ILE A 104 -0.59 21.10 4.46
CA ILE A 104 -0.35 21.30 5.89
C ILE A 104 1.06 20.85 6.25
N ASP A 105 1.44 19.67 5.76
CA ASP A 105 2.77 19.12 5.98
C ASP A 105 3.08 18.03 4.95
N GLN A 106 4.35 17.65 4.82
CA GLN A 106 4.80 16.63 3.88
C GLN A 106 6.13 16.00 4.26
N ASP A 107 6.35 14.79 3.77
CA ASP A 107 7.65 14.14 3.69
C ASP A 107 7.96 13.86 2.21
N GLN A 108 9.10 14.39 1.75
CA GLN A 108 9.63 14.20 0.39
C GLN A 108 11.08 13.68 0.44
N GLY A 109 11.44 12.99 1.52
CA GLY A 109 12.70 12.28 1.62
C GLY A 109 12.81 11.19 0.55
N THR A 110 14.03 10.84 0.16
CA THR A 110 14.26 9.92 -0.98
C THR A 110 14.14 8.44 -0.61
N ASP A 111 13.30 8.11 0.37
CA ASP A 111 13.16 6.77 0.93
C ASP A 111 11.76 6.20 0.70
N ALA A 112 11.59 4.91 0.97
CA ALA A 112 10.33 4.20 0.75
C ALA A 112 9.41 4.19 1.99
N VAL A 113 9.76 4.95 3.04
CA VAL A 113 9.17 4.90 4.38
C VAL A 113 8.93 6.33 4.94
N PRO A 114 8.13 7.16 4.25
CA PRO A 114 7.88 8.54 4.68
C PRO A 114 7.06 8.62 5.97
N ILE A 115 7.32 9.68 6.75
CA ILE A 115 6.69 9.97 8.04
C ILE A 115 6.29 11.45 8.12
N VAL A 116 5.01 11.72 8.38
CA VAL A 116 4.51 13.08 8.67
C VAL A 116 3.99 13.14 10.10
N GLU A 117 4.41 14.14 10.87
CA GLU A 117 3.90 14.41 12.22
C GLU A 117 3.13 15.73 12.25
N VAL A 118 1.89 15.70 12.76
CA VAL A 118 1.02 16.89 12.75
C VAL A 118 0.23 17.01 14.04
N THR A 119 0.03 18.24 14.51
CA THR A 119 -0.95 18.57 15.58
C THR A 119 -1.96 19.58 15.01
N PRO A 120 -3.14 19.13 14.55
CA PRO A 120 -4.11 20.01 13.91
C PRO A 120 -4.57 21.12 14.84
N ARG A 121 -4.74 22.32 14.29
CA ARG A 121 -5.29 23.49 15.01
C ARG A 121 -6.82 23.50 15.05
N TRP A 122 -7.46 22.62 14.27
CA TRP A 122 -8.92 22.43 14.21
C TRP A 122 -9.25 20.96 13.96
N THR A 123 -10.48 20.58 14.30
CA THR A 123 -11.02 19.27 13.97
C THR A 123 -11.60 19.32 12.56
N GLY A 124 -11.23 18.39 11.69
CA GLY A 124 -11.67 18.41 10.30
C GLY A 124 -11.29 17.15 9.54
N THR A 125 -11.74 17.09 8.28
CA THR A 125 -11.31 16.07 7.33
C THR A 125 -10.01 16.51 6.68
N PHE A 126 -8.99 15.68 6.79
CA PHE A 126 -7.72 15.85 6.13
C PHE A 126 -7.56 14.78 5.03
N TYR A 127 -6.72 15.08 4.05
CA TYR A 127 -6.41 14.20 2.93
C TYR A 127 -4.93 13.85 2.95
N VAL A 128 -4.63 12.57 3.10
CA VAL A 128 -3.27 12.04 2.99
C VAL A 128 -3.08 11.55 1.57
N ALA A 129 -2.25 12.23 0.80
CA ALA A 129 -1.81 11.78 -0.51
C ALA A 129 -0.49 11.01 -0.35
N VAL A 130 -0.52 9.72 -0.63
CA VAL A 130 0.68 8.88 -0.74
C VAL A 130 1.09 8.85 -2.21
N ARG A 131 2.28 9.35 -2.53
CA ARG A 131 2.75 9.52 -3.90
C ARG A 131 3.98 8.67 -4.16
N MET A 132 3.99 7.95 -5.28
CA MET A 132 5.16 7.24 -5.77
C MET A 132 6.08 8.23 -6.49
N HIS A 133 7.10 8.74 -5.80
CA HIS A 133 8.04 9.68 -6.42
C HIS A 133 8.97 8.96 -7.41
N ARG A 134 9.45 7.76 -7.05
CA ARG A 134 10.32 6.93 -7.89
C ARG A 134 10.09 5.44 -7.62
N GLY A 135 10.06 4.66 -8.71
CA GLY A 135 9.79 3.23 -8.68
C GLY A 135 8.30 2.93 -8.87
N TYR A 136 7.92 1.71 -8.55
CA TYR A 136 6.54 1.23 -8.67
C TYR A 136 6.31 0.15 -7.61
N GLY A 137 5.06 -0.17 -7.31
CA GLY A 137 4.74 -1.25 -6.37
C GLY A 137 3.59 -0.94 -5.45
N TYR A 138 3.36 -1.84 -4.50
CA TYR A 138 2.41 -1.64 -3.43
C TYR A 138 2.97 -0.68 -2.37
N SER A 139 2.13 0.25 -1.95
CA SER A 139 2.30 1.07 -0.76
C SER A 139 1.26 0.70 0.27
N SER A 140 1.57 0.88 1.54
CA SER A 140 0.63 0.78 2.65
C SER A 140 0.78 1.99 3.58
N VAL A 141 -0.33 2.53 4.11
CA VAL A 141 -0.34 3.72 4.98
C VAL A 141 -1.17 3.51 6.25
N ALA A 142 -0.70 4.04 7.37
CA ALA A 142 -1.39 4.06 8.67
C ALA A 142 -1.39 5.47 9.29
N VAL A 143 -2.39 5.73 10.14
CA VAL A 143 -2.51 6.96 10.92
C VAL A 143 -2.47 6.61 12.41
N CYS A 144 -1.42 7.05 13.07
CA CYS A 144 -1.19 6.93 14.51
C CYS A 144 -1.61 8.21 15.24
N TYR A 145 -1.94 8.11 16.53
CA TYR A 145 -2.34 9.23 17.37
C TYR A 145 -1.83 9.10 18.82
N LYS A 146 -1.72 10.25 19.51
CA LYS A 146 -1.35 10.35 20.93
C LYS A 146 -1.86 11.63 21.57
#